data_AF-A0A6P6GDN0-F1
#
_entry.id   AF-A0A6P6GDN0-F1
#
_cell.length_a   1.000
_cell.length_b   1.000
_cell.length_c   1.000
_cell.angle_alpha   90.00
_cell.angle_beta   90.00
_cell.angle_gamma   90.00
#
_symmetry.space_group_name_H-M   'P 1'
#
loop_
_entity.id
_entity.type
_entity.pdbx_description
1 polymer ?
#
loop_
_entity_poly.entity_id
_entity_poly.type
_entity_poly.pdbx_seq_one_letter_code
_entity_poly.pdbx_strand_id
1 'polypeptide(L)'
;MIIVIDLILQKPKAYRHLLYNVLGPKSSYFEQGLLGKLSFGFLVLDGYRSLFIDRSREQLGLSTSFSSLLWRFQKLLMDVFLGNFIFLSTFLLATRIFLSASVGSLRYKEILPAILISSYFKLFLLAMMVWEFPSSVVFIIDLFVVSANTVALKVITESTTSRCVAICSCAHFMKFLVTQVLELRSS
;
A
#
# COMPACT_ATOMS: atom_id res chain seq x y z
N MET A 1 3.28 -0.26 -23.32
CA MET A 1 4.31 -1.23 -22.89
C MET A 1 5.52 -0.54 -22.26
N ILE A 2 6.15 0.43 -22.93
CA ILE A 2 7.35 1.14 -22.42
C ILE A 2 7.13 1.80 -21.05
N ILE A 3 5.98 2.46 -20.84
CA ILE A 3 5.64 3.13 -19.57
C ILE A 3 5.58 2.14 -18.39
N VAL A 4 5.06 0.93 -18.60
CA VAL A 4 4.95 -0.11 -17.55
C VAL A 4 6.33 -0.61 -17.16
N ILE A 5 7.20 -0.85 -18.14
CA ILE A 5 8.58 -1.27 -17.89
C ILE A 5 9.34 -0.15 -17.15
N ASP A 6 9.18 1.10 -17.57
CA ASP A 6 9.83 2.23 -16.89
C ASP A 6 9.28 2.47 -15.47
N LEU A 7 8.01 2.15 -15.21
CA LEU A 7 7.43 2.12 -13.86
C LEU A 7 8.08 1.02 -13.01
N ILE A 8 8.14 -0.22 -13.51
CA ILE A 8 8.78 -1.36 -12.83
C ILE A 8 10.25 -1.05 -12.53
N LEU A 9 10.95 -0.40 -13.46
CA LEU A 9 12.33 0.09 -13.30
C LEU A 9 12.44 1.32 -12.39
N GLN A 10 11.34 1.76 -11.77
CA GLN A 10 11.28 2.88 -10.84
C GLN A 10 11.83 4.19 -11.42
N LYS A 11 11.70 4.40 -12.74
CA LYS A 11 12.21 5.61 -13.40
C LYS A 11 11.33 6.82 -13.06
N PRO A 12 11.88 7.90 -12.49
CA PRO A 12 11.09 9.09 -12.10
C PRO A 12 10.31 9.72 -13.26
N LYS A 13 10.83 9.61 -14.50
CA LYS A 13 10.18 10.14 -15.71
C LYS A 13 8.81 9.48 -15.97
N ALA A 14 8.69 8.17 -15.73
CA ALA A 14 7.43 7.45 -15.91
C ALA A 14 6.42 7.81 -14.82
N TYR A 15 6.87 7.97 -13.57
CA TYR A 15 6.03 8.48 -12.48
C TYR A 15 5.52 9.89 -12.78
N ARG A 16 6.37 10.79 -13.28
CA ARG A 16 5.96 12.14 -13.66
C ARG A 16 4.92 12.12 -14.77
N HIS A 17 5.12 11.29 -15.80
CA HIS A 17 4.15 11.13 -16.88
C HIS A 17 2.81 10.57 -16.37
N LEU A 18 2.83 9.53 -15.53
CA LEU A 18 1.62 8.94 -14.97
C LEU A 18 0.86 9.94 -14.08
N LEU A 19 1.55 10.58 -13.15
CA LEU A 19 0.95 11.47 -12.16
C LEU A 19 0.46 12.79 -12.76
N TYR A 20 1.23 13.40 -13.66
CA TYR A 20 0.86 14.72 -14.20
C TYR A 20 0.15 14.67 -15.56
N ASN A 21 0.51 13.76 -16.46
CA ASN A 21 -0.10 13.73 -17.80
C ASN A 21 -1.33 12.80 -17.88
N VAL A 22 -1.36 11.72 -17.09
CA VAL A 22 -2.48 10.76 -17.12
C VAL A 22 -3.50 11.06 -16.03
N LEU A 23 -3.02 11.39 -14.82
CA LEU A 23 -3.87 11.64 -13.65
C LEU A 23 -4.17 13.13 -13.42
N GLY A 24 -3.23 14.02 -13.72
CA GLY A 24 -3.36 15.47 -13.53
C GLY A 24 -4.58 16.12 -14.22
N PRO A 25 -4.91 15.82 -15.48
CA PRO A 25 -6.07 16.43 -16.16
C PRO A 25 -7.43 15.90 -15.66
N LYS A 26 -7.45 14.78 -14.92
CA LYS A 26 -8.65 14.10 -14.44
C LYS A 26 -8.99 14.42 -12.97
N SER A 27 -8.21 15.30 -12.33
CA SER A 27 -8.26 15.60 -10.90
C SER A 27 -9.57 16.27 -10.45
N SER A 28 -10.15 17.20 -11.21
CA SER A 28 -11.19 18.07 -10.64
C SER A 28 -12.59 17.43 -10.46
N TYR A 29 -13.01 16.49 -11.32
CA TYR A 29 -14.38 15.91 -11.29
C TYR A 29 -14.41 14.37 -11.13
N PHE A 30 -13.30 13.67 -11.37
CA PHE A 30 -13.21 12.20 -11.36
C PHE A 30 -12.57 11.65 -10.07
N GLU A 31 -12.11 12.53 -9.18
CA GLU A 31 -11.29 12.20 -8.01
C GLU A 31 -12.02 11.36 -6.94
N GLN A 32 -13.30 11.61 -6.65
CA GLN A 32 -13.99 10.86 -5.58
C GLN A 32 -14.27 9.40 -5.97
N GLY A 33 -14.73 9.17 -7.21
CA GLY A 33 -15.03 7.82 -7.69
C GLY A 33 -13.76 6.98 -7.91
N LEU A 34 -12.70 7.59 -8.43
CA LEU A 34 -11.43 6.88 -8.67
C LEU A 34 -10.68 6.60 -7.36
N LEU A 35 -10.62 7.55 -6.44
CA LEU A 35 -9.98 7.34 -5.14
C LEU A 35 -10.66 6.21 -4.36
N GLY A 36 -12.00 6.15 -4.38
CA GLY A 36 -12.75 5.05 -3.80
C GLY A 36 -12.39 3.69 -4.41
N LYS A 37 -12.30 3.61 -5.74
CA LYS A 37 -11.88 2.37 -6.45
C LYS A 37 -10.45 1.95 -6.10
N LEU A 38 -9.51 2.90 -6.07
CA LEU A 38 -8.12 2.64 -5.70
C LEU A 38 -7.99 2.20 -4.24
N SER A 39 -8.74 2.84 -3.34
CA SER A 39 -8.75 2.50 -1.91
C SER A 39 -9.33 1.12 -1.68
N PHE A 40 -10.42 0.79 -2.38
CA PHE A 40 -11.01 -0.55 -2.37
C PHE A 40 -10.03 -1.60 -2.91
N GLY A 41 -9.42 -1.37 -4.08
CA GLY A 41 -8.43 -2.29 -4.64
C GLY A 41 -7.22 -2.49 -3.73
N PHE A 42 -6.73 -1.42 -3.12
CA PHE A 42 -5.63 -1.46 -2.14
C PHE A 42 -5.99 -2.31 -0.91
N LEU A 43 -7.22 -2.17 -0.41
CA LEU A 43 -7.72 -2.95 0.72
C LEU A 43 -7.90 -4.44 0.36
N VAL A 44 -8.43 -4.74 -0.83
CA VAL A 44 -8.58 -6.13 -1.32
C VAL A 44 -7.22 -6.81 -1.44
N LEU A 45 -6.21 -6.13 -1.99
CA LEU A 45 -4.86 -6.69 -2.12
C LEU A 45 -4.20 -6.94 -0.75
N ASP A 46 -4.43 -6.07 0.23
CA ASP A 46 -3.95 -6.30 1.60
C ASP A 46 -4.72 -7.39 2.32
N GLY A 47 -6.02 -7.51 2.09
CA GLY A 47 -6.82 -8.63 2.57
C GLY A 47 -6.30 -9.96 2.04
N TYR A 48 -5.98 -10.00 0.75
CA TYR A 48 -5.36 -11.16 0.13
C TYR A 48 -3.98 -11.46 0.71
N ARG A 49 -3.14 -10.44 0.93
CA ARG A 49 -1.83 -10.58 1.59
C ARG A 49 -1.98 -11.26 2.96
N SER A 50 -2.88 -10.76 3.81
CA SER A 50 -3.11 -11.31 5.15
C SER A 50 -3.64 -12.74 5.08
N LEU A 51 -4.59 -13.02 4.18
CA LEU A 51 -5.12 -14.38 3.96
C LEU A 51 -4.04 -15.36 3.51
N PHE A 52 -3.13 -14.94 2.62
CA PHE A 52 -2.06 -15.78 2.10
C PHE A 52 -1.06 -16.14 3.22
N ILE A 53 -0.66 -15.17 4.04
CA ILE A 53 0.22 -15.39 5.20
C ILE A 53 -0.45 -16.33 6.20
N ASP A 54 -1.73 -16.09 6.51
CA ASP A 54 -2.49 -16.88 7.47
C ASP A 54 -2.69 -18.33 7.00
N ARG A 55 -3.01 -18.54 5.71
CA ARG A 55 -3.09 -19.86 5.09
C ARG A 55 -1.77 -20.62 5.15
N SER A 56 -0.64 -19.93 4.93
CA SER A 56 0.68 -20.56 5.01
C SER A 56 1.04 -21.05 6.42
N ARG A 57 0.46 -20.43 7.47
CA ARG A 57 0.61 -20.88 8.87
C ARG A 57 -0.31 -22.06 9.19
N GLU A 58 -1.49 -22.09 8.60
CA GLU A 58 -2.57 -23.03 8.94
C GLU A 58 -2.58 -24.37 8.20
N GLN A 59 -1.68 -24.59 7.24
CA GLN A 59 -1.49 -25.89 6.61
C GLN A 59 -1.19 -27.03 7.63
N LEU A 60 -1.05 -26.68 8.91
CA LEU A 60 -0.88 -27.52 10.09
C LEU A 60 -2.18 -27.93 10.84
N GLY A 61 -3.40 -27.53 10.46
CA GLY A 61 -4.60 -28.00 11.16
C GLY A 61 -5.94 -27.58 10.54
N LEU A 62 -6.66 -28.53 9.92
CA LEU A 62 -7.96 -28.27 9.29
C LEU A 62 -9.05 -29.19 9.85
N SER A 63 -9.89 -28.61 10.71
CA SER A 63 -11.30 -29.00 10.93
C SER A 63 -12.00 -27.85 11.64
N THR A 64 -12.67 -26.96 10.90
CA THR A 64 -13.37 -25.80 11.48
C THR A 64 -14.71 -25.54 10.79
N SER A 65 -15.73 -25.22 11.59
CA SER A 65 -17.11 -24.99 11.14
C SER A 65 -17.28 -23.64 10.43
N PHE A 66 -18.39 -23.46 9.72
CA PHE A 66 -18.73 -22.22 9.03
C PHE A 66 -18.72 -20.98 9.95
N SER A 67 -19.15 -21.13 11.21
CA SER A 67 -19.16 -20.04 12.20
C SER A 67 -17.74 -19.57 12.55
N SER A 68 -16.81 -20.50 12.74
CA SER A 68 -15.39 -20.17 12.97
C SER A 68 -14.73 -19.52 11.76
N LEU A 69 -15.12 -19.90 10.55
CA LEU A 69 -14.64 -19.27 9.31
C LEU A 69 -15.13 -17.82 9.20
N LEU A 70 -16.41 -17.56 9.49
CA LEU A 70 -16.98 -16.22 9.43
C LEU A 70 -16.33 -15.27 10.44
N TRP A 71 -16.14 -15.73 11.68
CA TRP A 71 -15.46 -14.95 12.72
C TRP A 71 -14.04 -14.59 12.31
N ARG A 72 -13.30 -15.57 11.76
CA ARG A 72 -11.93 -15.34 11.29
C ARG A 72 -11.86 -14.37 10.12
N PHE A 73 -12.77 -14.48 9.16
CA PHE A 73 -12.86 -13.53 8.05
C PHE A 73 -13.16 -12.10 8.54
N GLN A 74 -14.10 -11.94 9.48
CA GLN A 74 -14.40 -10.64 10.08
C GLN A 74 -13.19 -10.03 10.80
N LYS A 75 -12.46 -10.85 11.56
CA LYS A 75 -11.24 -10.43 12.24
C LYS A 75 -10.15 -10.00 11.25
N LEU A 76 -9.87 -10.81 10.24
CA LEU A 76 -8.91 -10.48 9.17
C LEU A 76 -9.27 -9.17 8.48
N LEU A 77 -10.55 -8.94 8.19
CA LEU A 77 -11.00 -7.67 7.62
C LEU A 77 -10.71 -6.50 8.57
N MET A 78 -11.07 -6.61 9.85
CA MET A 78 -10.81 -5.54 10.83
C MET A 78 -9.32 -5.22 10.96
N ASP A 79 -8.47 -6.24 11.02
CA ASP A 79 -7.01 -6.07 11.11
C ASP A 79 -6.45 -5.36 9.86
N VAL A 80 -6.95 -5.72 8.67
CA VAL A 80 -6.57 -5.10 7.39
C VAL A 80 -7.03 -3.65 7.32
N PHE A 81 -8.26 -3.35 7.74
CA PHE A 81 -8.77 -1.98 7.80
C PHE A 81 -7.94 -1.13 8.76
N LEU A 82 -7.69 -1.62 9.97
CA LEU A 82 -6.94 -0.91 11.01
C LEU A 82 -5.49 -0.66 10.61
N GLY A 83 -4.80 -1.67 10.07
CA GLY A 83 -3.43 -1.53 9.58
C GLY A 83 -3.32 -0.50 8.46
N ASN A 84 -4.28 -0.46 7.54
CA ASN A 84 -4.31 0.52 6.45
C ASN A 84 -4.68 1.93 6.92
N PHE A 85 -5.57 2.05 7.90
CA PHE A 85 -5.88 3.33 8.53
C PHE A 85 -4.65 3.93 9.20
N ILE A 86 -3.87 3.12 9.92
CA ILE A 86 -2.65 3.55 10.60
C ILE A 86 -1.55 3.90 9.59
N PHE A 87 -1.40 3.11 8.52
CA PHE A 87 -0.50 3.44 7.42
C PHE A 87 -0.81 4.82 6.83
N LEU A 88 -2.06 5.08 6.45
CA LEU A 88 -2.44 6.37 5.86
C LEU A 88 -2.27 7.51 6.87
N SER A 89 -2.67 7.31 8.13
CA SER A 89 -2.55 8.33 9.18
C SER A 89 -1.10 8.69 9.48
N THR A 90 -0.23 7.69 9.65
CA THR A 90 1.21 7.89 9.90
C THR A 90 1.90 8.49 8.69
N PHE A 91 1.55 8.07 7.47
CA PHE A 91 2.07 8.65 6.25
C PHE A 91 1.72 10.14 6.10
N LEU A 92 0.45 10.50 6.32
CA LEU A 92 -0.02 11.88 6.26
C LEU A 92 0.63 12.74 7.36
N LEU A 93 0.73 12.22 8.58
CA LEU A 93 1.38 12.90 9.69
C LEU A 93 2.87 13.10 9.44
N ALA A 94 3.58 12.06 9.00
CA ALA A 94 5.00 12.13 8.68
C ALA A 94 5.24 13.11 7.51
N THR A 95 4.42 13.08 6.46
CA THR A 95 4.49 14.05 5.38
C THR A 95 4.27 15.47 5.90
N ARG A 96 3.27 15.68 6.77
CA ARG A 96 3.03 16.99 7.39
C ARG A 96 4.23 17.47 8.20
N ILE A 97 4.83 16.63 9.02
CA ILE A 97 5.97 17.02 9.87
C ILE A 97 7.22 17.31 9.02
N PHE A 98 7.61 16.35 8.16
CA PHE A 98 8.87 16.40 7.42
C PHE A 98 8.83 17.29 6.17
N LEU A 99 7.64 17.57 5.61
CA LEU A 99 7.46 18.39 4.41
C LEU A 99 6.62 19.66 4.65
N SER A 100 6.32 20.01 5.91
CA SER A 100 5.56 21.21 6.31
C SER A 100 6.01 22.51 5.63
N ALA A 101 7.30 22.64 5.32
CA ALA A 101 7.86 23.82 4.64
C ALA A 101 7.58 23.88 3.12
N SER A 102 7.12 22.78 2.51
CA SER A 102 7.06 22.62 1.04
C SER A 102 5.67 22.29 0.47
N VAL A 103 4.71 21.87 1.30
CA VAL A 103 3.44 21.29 0.84
C VAL A 103 2.26 22.09 1.41
N GLY A 104 1.61 22.90 0.56
CA GLY A 104 0.34 23.57 0.92
C GLY A 104 -0.83 22.57 1.06
N SER A 105 -1.89 22.98 1.77
CA SER A 105 -3.08 22.15 2.10
C SER A 105 -3.76 21.48 0.89
N LEU A 106 -3.69 22.12 -0.30
CA LEU A 106 -4.29 21.58 -1.53
C LEU A 106 -3.59 20.31 -2.06
N ARG A 107 -2.31 20.09 -1.73
CA ARG A 107 -1.49 18.98 -2.26
C ARG A 107 -1.83 17.61 -1.65
N TYR A 108 -2.53 17.53 -0.51
CA TYR A 108 -2.90 16.23 0.09
C TYR A 108 -3.85 15.42 -0.80
N LYS A 109 -4.72 16.11 -1.55
CA LYS A 109 -5.63 15.49 -2.52
C LYS A 109 -4.89 14.82 -3.68
N GLU A 110 -3.69 15.29 -4.01
CA GLU A 110 -2.83 14.72 -5.05
C GLU A 110 -1.95 13.59 -4.49
N ILE A 111 -1.47 13.74 -3.25
CA ILE A 111 -0.55 12.80 -2.61
C ILE A 111 -1.23 11.45 -2.33
N LEU A 112 -2.45 11.44 -1.79
CA LEU A 112 -3.18 10.20 -1.45
C LEU A 112 -3.39 9.26 -2.65
N PRO A 113 -4.00 9.69 -3.77
CA PRO A 113 -4.20 8.81 -4.93
C PRO A 113 -2.86 8.38 -5.53
N ALA A 114 -1.84 9.24 -5.51
CA ALA A 114 -0.53 8.88 -6.04
C ALA A 114 0.16 7.78 -5.22
N ILE A 115 0.00 7.77 -3.90
CA ILE A 115 0.51 6.69 -3.03
C ILE A 115 -0.25 5.38 -3.25
N LEU A 116 -1.57 5.45 -3.43
CA LEU A 116 -2.38 4.27 -3.76
C LEU A 116 -1.99 3.67 -5.12
N ILE A 117 -1.79 4.52 -6.13
CA ILE A 117 -1.39 4.10 -7.48
C ILE A 117 0.04 3.56 -7.51
N SER A 118 0.97 4.19 -6.78
CA SER A 118 2.36 3.73 -6.70
C SER A 118 2.52 2.41 -5.94
N SER A 119 1.50 1.97 -5.21
CA SER A 119 1.44 0.64 -4.59
C SER A 119 1.08 -0.48 -5.58
N TYR A 120 1.24 -0.28 -6.90
CA TYR A 120 0.90 -1.25 -7.95
C TYR A 120 1.66 -2.58 -7.83
N PHE A 121 2.83 -2.61 -7.18
CA PHE A 121 3.56 -3.87 -6.94
C PHE A 121 2.73 -4.88 -6.14
N LYS A 122 1.73 -4.43 -5.37
CA LYS A 122 0.79 -5.35 -4.70
C LYS A 122 0.02 -6.24 -5.67
N LEU A 123 -0.12 -5.85 -6.95
CA LEU A 123 -0.74 -6.70 -7.97
C LEU A 123 0.05 -8.00 -8.22
N PHE A 124 1.36 -8.03 -7.93
CA PHE A 124 2.16 -9.26 -8.01
C PHE A 124 1.73 -10.31 -6.99
N LEU A 125 0.97 -9.92 -5.94
CA LEU A 125 0.35 -10.89 -5.04
C LEU A 125 -0.65 -11.79 -5.79
N LEU A 126 -1.34 -11.27 -6.82
CA LEU A 126 -2.23 -12.09 -7.65
C LEU A 126 -1.48 -13.18 -8.42
N ALA A 127 -0.22 -12.94 -8.79
CA ALA A 127 0.61 -13.98 -9.41
C ALA A 127 0.85 -15.14 -8.46
N MET A 128 0.88 -14.89 -7.14
CA MET A 128 1.01 -15.95 -6.13
C MET A 128 -0.26 -16.80 -5.94
N MET A 129 -1.40 -16.41 -6.54
CA MET A 129 -2.56 -17.31 -6.63
C MET A 129 -2.35 -18.44 -7.64
N VAL A 130 -1.58 -18.18 -8.69
CA VAL A 130 -1.43 -19.10 -9.82
C VAL A 130 -0.08 -19.82 -9.77
N TRP A 131 0.95 -19.21 -9.19
CA TRP A 131 2.28 -19.81 -9.00
C TRP A 131 2.56 -20.08 -7.53
N GLU A 132 3.13 -21.26 -7.25
CA GLU A 132 3.56 -21.66 -5.90
C GLU A 132 4.86 -20.93 -5.50
N PHE A 133 4.70 -19.74 -4.93
CA PHE A 133 5.80 -18.98 -4.36
C PHE A 133 5.86 -19.13 -2.84
N PRO A 134 7.07 -19.13 -2.23
CA PRO A 134 7.20 -19.13 -0.79
C PRO A 134 6.66 -17.82 -0.20
N SER A 135 6.17 -17.87 1.05
CA SER A 135 5.65 -16.70 1.77
C SER A 135 6.66 -15.56 1.92
N SER A 136 7.97 -15.85 1.78
CA SER A 136 9.04 -14.84 1.76
C SER A 136 8.88 -13.82 0.63
N VAL A 137 8.26 -14.19 -0.50
CA VAL A 137 8.05 -13.31 -1.65
C VAL A 137 7.11 -12.15 -1.31
N VAL A 138 6.21 -12.30 -0.33
CA VAL A 138 5.37 -11.21 0.16
C VAL A 138 6.21 -10.05 0.68
N PHE A 139 7.28 -10.33 1.44
CA PHE A 139 8.16 -9.29 1.97
C PHE A 139 8.96 -8.58 0.86
N ILE A 140 9.32 -9.31 -0.20
CA ILE A 140 9.98 -8.72 -1.38
C ILE A 140 9.03 -7.74 -2.08
N ILE A 141 7.77 -8.14 -2.26
CA ILE A 141 6.74 -7.27 -2.83
C ILE A 141 6.54 -6.03 -1.95
N ASP A 142 6.45 -6.20 -0.63
CA ASP A 142 6.32 -5.08 0.31
C ASP A 142 7.49 -4.09 0.22
N LEU A 143 8.73 -4.58 0.06
CA LEU A 143 9.91 -3.74 -0.14
C LEU A 143 9.84 -2.96 -1.46
N PHE A 144 9.39 -3.60 -2.55
CA PHE A 144 9.16 -2.90 -3.81
C PHE A 144 8.07 -1.84 -3.72
N VAL A 145 7.00 -2.09 -2.96
CA VAL A 145 5.94 -1.10 -2.67
C VAL A 145 6.53 0.09 -1.90
N VAL A 146 7.37 -0.14 -0.89
CA VAL A 146 8.04 0.94 -0.14
C VAL A 146 8.90 1.80 -1.08
N SER A 147 9.69 1.17 -1.96
CA SER A 147 10.52 1.89 -2.93
C SER A 147 9.70 2.68 -3.93
N ALA A 148 8.65 2.07 -4.50
CA ALA A 148 7.75 2.72 -5.45
C ALA A 148 7.04 3.94 -4.83
N ASN A 149 6.56 3.82 -3.59
CA ASN A 149 5.93 4.93 -2.86
C ASN A 149 6.94 6.05 -2.57
N THR A 150 8.21 5.70 -2.29
CA THR A 150 9.29 6.68 -2.09
C THR A 150 9.56 7.49 -3.35
N VAL A 151 9.66 6.83 -4.52
CA VAL A 151 9.87 7.50 -5.80
C VAL A 151 8.67 8.37 -6.17
N ALA A 152 7.45 7.88 -5.95
CA ALA A 152 6.24 8.66 -6.18
C ALA A 152 6.19 9.92 -5.30
N LEU A 153 6.43 9.76 -3.99
CA LEU A 153 6.45 10.88 -3.05
C LEU A 153 7.50 11.93 -3.45
N LYS A 154 8.70 11.48 -3.83
CA LYS A 154 9.76 12.36 -4.33
C LYS A 154 9.34 13.13 -5.57
N VAL A 155 8.66 12.48 -6.53
CA VAL A 155 8.22 13.12 -7.78
C VAL A 155 7.14 14.18 -7.52
N ILE A 156 6.22 13.94 -6.60
CA ILE A 156 5.10 14.86 -6.30
C ILE A 156 5.56 16.06 -5.49
N THR A 157 6.45 15.81 -4.53
CA THR A 157 6.85 16.81 -3.53
C THR A 157 8.15 17.52 -3.86
N GLU A 158 8.91 17.01 -4.84
CA GLU A 158 10.24 17.50 -5.24
C GLU A 158 11.23 17.59 -4.06
N SER A 159 10.98 16.80 -3.01
CA SER A 159 11.79 16.77 -1.78
C SER A 159 13.04 15.90 -1.93
N THR A 160 13.93 15.97 -0.94
CA THR A 160 15.15 15.14 -0.92
C THR A 160 14.79 13.66 -0.78
N THR A 161 15.59 12.80 -1.42
CA THR A 161 15.38 11.34 -1.37
C THR A 161 15.36 10.82 0.07
N SER A 162 16.24 11.33 0.94
CA SER A 162 16.33 10.91 2.35
C SER A 162 15.05 11.17 3.14
N ARG A 163 14.40 12.33 2.94
CA ARG A 163 13.12 12.65 3.58
C ARG A 163 12.00 11.73 3.09
N CYS A 164 11.94 11.48 1.78
CA CYS A 164 10.93 10.61 1.20
C CYS A 164 11.08 9.15 1.69
N VAL A 165 12.31 8.65 1.73
CA VAL A 165 12.64 7.31 2.26
C VAL A 165 12.21 7.22 3.73
N ALA A 166 12.53 8.21 4.55
CA ALA A 166 12.19 8.20 5.97
C ALA A 166 10.67 8.14 6.21
N ILE A 167 9.89 8.94 5.47
CA ILE A 167 8.42 8.98 5.60
C ILE A 167 7.80 7.65 5.17
N CYS A 168 8.15 7.15 3.99
CA CYS A 168 7.60 5.91 3.47
C CYS A 168 7.98 4.72 4.36
N SER A 169 9.25 4.66 4.80
CA SER A 169 9.72 3.60 5.70
C SER A 169 9.02 3.67 7.06
N CYS A 170 8.85 4.86 7.64
CA CYS A 170 8.15 5.05 8.91
C CYS A 170 6.69 4.58 8.84
N ALA A 171 5.96 4.97 7.79
CA ALA A 171 4.56 4.57 7.62
C ALA A 171 4.39 3.04 7.48
N HIS A 172 5.24 2.40 6.66
CA HIS A 172 5.22 0.95 6.49
C HIS A 172 5.68 0.21 7.74
N PHE A 173 6.67 0.73 8.46
CA PHE A 173 7.12 0.17 9.73
C PHE A 173 6.03 0.23 10.80
N MET A 174 5.32 1.36 10.92
CA MET A 174 4.20 1.49 11.84
C MET A 174 3.05 0.54 11.51
N LYS A 175 2.73 0.36 10.21
CA LYS A 175 1.76 -0.64 9.77
C LYS A 175 2.19 -2.04 10.19
N PHE A 176 3.44 -2.41 9.91
CA PHE A 176 4.00 -3.71 10.28
C PHE A 176 3.92 -3.96 11.79
N LEU A 177 4.35 -3.00 12.61
CA LEU A 177 4.29 -3.11 14.07
C LEU A 177 2.86 -3.35 14.56
N VAL A 178 1.88 -2.60 14.04
CA VAL A 178 0.50 -2.74 14.50
C VAL A 178 -0.09 -4.07 14.05
N THR A 179 0.18 -4.51 12.83
CA THR A 179 -0.24 -5.84 12.39
C THR A 179 0.32 -6.94 13.30
N GLN A 180 1.60 -6.86 13.69
CA GLN A 180 2.20 -7.81 14.63
C GLN A 180 1.55 -7.76 16.02
N VAL A 181 1.23 -6.57 16.53
CA VAL A 181 0.55 -6.41 17.83
C VAL A 181 -0.87 -6.97 17.80
N LEU A 182 -1.61 -6.76 16.71
CA LEU A 182 -2.96 -7.29 16.53
C LEU A 182 -2.94 -8.81 16.44
N GLU A 183 -1.96 -9.38 15.75
CA GLU A 183 -1.73 -10.82 15.70
C GLU A 183 -1.46 -11.39 17.11
N LEU A 184 -0.54 -10.78 17.87
CA LEU A 184 -0.17 -11.20 19.23
C LEU A 184 -1.33 -11.17 20.23
N ARG A 185 -2.24 -10.20 20.12
CA ARG A 185 -3.40 -10.08 21.02
C ARG A 185 -4.42 -11.21 20.85
N SER A 186 -4.24 -12.02 19.82
CA SER A 186 -5.26 -12.91 19.31
C SER A 186 -4.88 -14.39 19.32
N SER A 187 -3.65 -14.68 19.79
CA SER A 187 -3.17 -15.98 20.23
C SER A 187 -3.38 -16.15 21.74
#